data_AF-A0A9Q3BJQ4-F1
#
_entry.id   AF-A0A9Q3BJQ4-F1
#
_cell.length_a   1.000
_cell.length_b   1.000
_cell.length_c   1.000
_cell.angle_alpha   90.00
_cell.angle_beta   90.00
_cell.angle_gamma   90.00
#
_symmetry.space_group_name_H-M   'P 1'
#
loop_
_entity.id
_entity.type
_entity.pdbx_description
1 polymer ?
#
loop_
_entity_poly.entity_id
_entity_poly.type
_entity_poly.pdbx_seq_one_letter_code
_entity_poly.pdbx_strand_id
1 'polypeptide(L)'
;MSNQDPLEEFLNLFKEVQFNSNLTSKQRLSLLKILRKNRPAFSIGEEPLGNIRGHDKELYLDVERPYPPILRRPEYLESLETRKEIERHINELLDMDVIRNIGHNEILEITAPILIT
;
A
#
# COMPACT_ATOMS: atom_id res chain seq x y z
N MET A 1 -11.17 14.10 17.06
CA MET A 1 -11.50 14.56 15.70
C MET A 1 -10.79 15.90 15.49
N SER A 2 -9.49 15.88 15.22
CA SER A 2 -8.73 17.10 14.97
C SER A 2 -9.08 17.57 13.55
N ASN A 3 -9.91 18.61 13.44
CA ASN A 3 -10.06 19.37 12.19
C ASN A 3 -8.76 20.17 12.00
N GLN A 4 -7.71 19.53 11.52
CA GLN A 4 -6.54 20.24 11.03
C GLN A 4 -6.83 20.66 9.59
N ASP A 5 -6.76 21.97 9.34
CA ASP A 5 -6.83 22.52 7.99
C ASP A 5 -5.76 21.82 7.14
N PRO A 6 -6.10 21.23 5.97
CA PRO A 6 -5.11 20.63 5.06
C PRO A 6 -3.97 21.58 4.70
N LEU A 7 -4.18 22.89 4.83
CA LEU A 7 -3.15 23.91 4.70
C LEU A 7 -2.13 23.87 5.84
N GLU A 8 -2.58 23.69 7.08
CA GLU A 8 -1.75 23.72 8.29
C GLU A 8 -0.86 22.47 8.40
N GLU A 9 -1.41 21.30 8.05
CA GLU A 9 -0.65 20.05 7.95
C GLU A 9 0.44 20.16 6.86
N PHE A 10 0.07 20.62 5.66
CA PHE A 10 1.00 20.81 4.55
C PHE A 10 2.13 21.79 4.95
N LEU A 11 1.80 22.91 5.57
CA LEU A 11 2.78 23.90 6.06
C LEU A 11 3.70 23.34 7.15
N ASN A 12 3.21 22.46 8.02
CA ASN A 12 4.03 21.81 9.03
C ASN A 12 5.01 20.81 8.41
N LEU A 13 4.58 20.02 7.42
CA LEU A 13 5.47 19.15 6.64
C LEU A 13 6.63 19.96 6.03
N PHE A 14 6.37 21.17 5.49
CA PHE A 14 7.41 22.01 4.89
C PHE A 14 8.41 22.62 5.86
N LYS A 15 8.10 22.72 7.16
CA LYS A 15 9.08 23.20 8.14
C LYS A 15 10.24 22.20 8.30
N GLU A 16 9.97 20.93 8.02
CA GLU A 16 10.93 19.84 8.13
C GLU A 16 11.66 19.55 6.82
N VAL A 17 11.16 20.07 5.69
CA VAL A 17 11.73 19.83 4.36
C VAL A 17 12.99 20.67 4.13
N GLN A 18 14.08 19.99 3.78
CA GLN A 18 15.30 20.65 3.34
C GLN A 18 15.22 21.00 1.85
N PHE A 19 15.22 22.30 1.54
CA PHE A 19 15.38 22.78 0.18
C PHE A 19 16.84 22.96 -0.16
N ASN A 20 17.18 22.74 -1.44
CA ASN A 20 18.50 23.09 -1.96
C ASN A 20 18.83 24.57 -1.62
N SER A 21 20.04 24.79 -1.08
CA SER A 21 20.51 26.11 -0.64
C SER A 21 20.62 27.12 -1.79
N ASN A 22 20.77 26.66 -3.03
CA ASN A 22 20.86 27.51 -4.22
C ASN A 22 19.51 28.06 -4.69
N LEU A 23 18.39 27.58 -4.14
CA LEU A 23 17.07 28.05 -4.51
C LEU A 23 16.73 29.37 -3.80
N THR A 24 16.41 30.39 -4.58
CA THR A 24 15.85 31.64 -4.07
C THR A 24 14.48 31.41 -3.42
N SER A 25 14.07 32.33 -2.53
CA SER A 25 12.76 32.28 -1.88
C SER A 25 11.60 32.21 -2.88
N LYS A 26 11.72 32.89 -4.04
CA LYS A 26 10.72 32.87 -5.11
C LYS A 26 10.63 31.50 -5.80
N GLN A 27 11.76 30.85 -6.05
CA GLN A 27 11.80 29.51 -6.64
C GLN A 27 11.23 28.46 -5.68
N ARG A 28 11.57 28.55 -4.39
CA ARG A 28 10.98 27.67 -3.35
C ARG A 28 9.46 27.81 -3.32
N LEU A 29 8.94 29.05 -3.30
CA LEU A 29 7.50 29.29 -3.35
C LEU A 29 6.84 28.72 -4.62
N SER A 30 7.51 28.84 -5.77
CA SER A 30 7.01 28.27 -7.04
C SER A 30 6.97 26.74 -6.99
N LEU A 31 8.03 26.11 -6.46
CA LEU A 31 8.10 24.66 -6.29
C LEU A 31 6.99 24.17 -5.36
N LEU A 32 6.76 24.85 -4.23
CA LEU A 32 5.69 24.55 -3.30
C LEU A 32 4.31 24.57 -3.96
N LYS A 33 4.04 25.57 -4.80
CA LYS A 33 2.78 25.66 -5.55
C LYS A 33 2.60 24.47 -6.50
N ILE A 34 3.68 24.04 -7.16
CA ILE A 34 3.65 22.88 -8.07
C ILE A 34 3.43 21.59 -7.29
N LEU A 35 4.16 21.37 -6.20
CA LEU A 35 4.01 20.18 -5.36
C LEU A 35 2.59 20.10 -4.78
N ARG A 36 2.04 21.23 -4.31
CA ARG A 36 0.65 21.29 -3.82
C ARG A 36 -0.36 20.97 -4.92
N LYS A 37 -0.19 21.59 -6.10
CA LYS A 37 -1.07 21.37 -7.24
C LYS A 37 -1.10 19.90 -7.67
N ASN A 38 0.03 19.20 -7.56
CA ASN A 38 0.17 17.81 -7.93
C ASN A 38 0.17 16.86 -6.72
N ARG A 39 -0.35 17.27 -5.55
CA ARG A 39 -0.41 16.45 -4.33
C ARG A 39 -0.96 15.03 -4.60
N PRO A 40 -2.04 14.83 -5.39
CA PRO A 40 -2.58 13.50 -5.69
C PRO A 40 -1.69 12.61 -6.56
N ALA A 41 -0.67 13.17 -7.21
CA ALA A 41 0.27 12.38 -8.02
C ALA A 41 1.36 11.71 -7.17
N PHE A 42 1.44 12.05 -5.88
CA PHE A 42 2.39 11.46 -4.94
C PHE A 42 1.70 10.41 -4.09
N SER A 43 2.38 9.30 -3.84
CA SER A 43 1.97 8.29 -2.87
C SER A 43 2.07 8.84 -1.46
N ILE A 44 1.07 9.59 -1.05
CA ILE A 44 0.81 9.91 0.36
C ILE A 44 0.01 8.70 0.85
N GLY A 45 0.51 7.99 1.86
CA GLY A 45 0.04 6.65 2.28
C GLY A 45 -1.42 6.53 2.74
N GLU A 46 -2.29 7.44 2.32
CA GLU A 46 -3.74 7.49 2.54
C GLU A 46 -4.52 6.90 1.35
N GLU A 47 -3.92 6.75 0.17
CA GLU A 47 -4.58 6.13 -0.99
C GLU A 47 -4.13 4.67 -1.17
N PRO A 48 -5.07 3.73 -1.41
CA PRO A 48 -4.75 2.32 -1.57
C PRO A 48 -3.84 2.12 -2.78
N LEU A 49 -2.64 1.61 -2.52
CA LEU A 49 -1.64 1.34 -3.55
C LEU A 49 -2.17 0.28 -4.53
N GLY A 50 -2.22 0.62 -5.82
CA GLY A 50 -2.45 -0.36 -6.88
C GLY A 50 -3.90 -0.68 -7.21
N ASN A 51 -4.89 0.00 -6.61
CA ASN A 51 -6.30 -0.11 -7.02
C ASN A 51 -6.59 0.72 -8.29
N ILE A 52 -5.80 0.48 -9.34
CA ILE A 52 -5.95 1.15 -10.63
C ILE A 52 -7.04 0.40 -11.42
N ARG A 53 -8.22 1.00 -11.49
CA ARG A 53 -9.37 0.45 -12.24
C ARG A 53 -8.97 0.12 -13.69
N GLY A 54 -9.30 -1.08 -14.14
CA GLY A 54 -9.08 -1.52 -15.52
C GLY A 54 -7.71 -2.15 -15.80
N HIS A 55 -6.88 -2.35 -14.77
CA HIS A 55 -5.61 -3.08 -14.86
C HIS A 55 -5.67 -4.46 -14.18
N ASP A 56 -6.88 -4.96 -13.96
CA ASP A 56 -7.12 -6.27 -13.36
C ASP A 56 -6.49 -7.37 -14.23
N LYS A 57 -5.74 -8.27 -13.61
CA LYS A 57 -5.13 -9.41 -14.28
C LYS A 57 -5.94 -10.66 -13.99
N GLU A 58 -6.43 -11.30 -15.04
CA GLU A 58 -7.01 -12.62 -14.96
C GLU A 58 -5.91 -13.67 -15.05
N LEU A 59 -5.84 -14.54 -14.04
CA LEU A 59 -4.91 -15.65 -13.99
C LEU A 59 -5.71 -16.95 -14.11
N TYR A 60 -5.41 -17.72 -15.15
CA TYR A 60 -6.00 -19.03 -15.38
C TYR A 60 -5.02 -20.12 -14.97
N LEU A 61 -5.50 -21.12 -14.25
CA LEU A 61 -4.74 -22.33 -13.99
C LEU A 61 -5.01 -23.32 -15.12
N ASP A 62 -3.95 -23.89 -15.69
CA ASP A 62 -4.05 -24.94 -16.72
C ASP A 62 -4.49 -26.30 -16.15
N VAL A 63 -4.95 -26.34 -14.89
CA VAL A 63 -5.34 -27.55 -14.16
C VAL A 63 -6.69 -27.36 -13.47
N GLU A 64 -7.52 -28.40 -13.53
CA GLU A 64 -8.82 -28.43 -12.87
C GLU A 64 -8.72 -28.95 -11.44
N ARG A 65 -9.78 -28.72 -10.64
CA ARG A 65 -9.86 -29.26 -9.27
C ARG A 65 -9.97 -30.80 -9.32
N PRO A 66 -9.41 -31.53 -8.33
CA PRO A 66 -8.73 -31.01 -7.14
C PRO A 66 -7.31 -30.52 -7.44
N TYR A 67 -6.96 -29.36 -6.89
CA TYR A 67 -5.63 -28.78 -7.12
C TYR A 67 -4.52 -29.68 -6.57
N PRO A 68 -3.35 -29.74 -7.23
CA PRO A 68 -2.23 -30.57 -6.80
C PRO A 68 -1.84 -30.34 -5.32
N PRO A 69 -1.65 -31.40 -4.51
CA PRO A 69 -1.26 -31.28 -3.10
C PRO A 69 0.02 -30.46 -2.88
N ILE A 70 0.91 -30.39 -3.87
CA ILE A 70 2.16 -29.60 -3.83
C ILE A 70 1.95 -28.09 -3.62
N LEU A 71 0.74 -27.59 -3.92
CA LEU A 71 0.37 -26.20 -3.62
C LEU A 71 0.09 -25.97 -2.13
N ARG A 72 -0.18 -27.02 -1.35
CA ARG A 72 -0.31 -26.95 0.11
C ARG A 72 1.06 -27.17 0.74
N ARG A 73 1.85 -26.10 0.83
CA ARG A 73 3.10 -26.12 1.58
C ARG A 73 2.83 -25.76 3.03
N PRO A 74 3.43 -26.46 4.01
CA PRO A 74 3.40 -26.00 5.39
C PRO A 74 4.10 -24.65 5.50
N GLU A 75 3.70 -23.85 6.48
CA GLU A 75 4.39 -22.61 6.83
C GLU A 75 5.85 -22.90 7.17
N TYR A 76 6.75 -22.04 6.71
CA TYR A 76 8.15 -22.11 7.08
C TYR A 76 8.33 -21.74 8.55
N LEU A 77 9.25 -22.40 9.24
CA LEU A 77 9.58 -22.07 10.63
C LEU A 77 10.32 -20.74 10.66
N GLU A 78 9.78 -19.79 11.41
CA GLU A 78 10.35 -18.46 11.55
C GLU A 78 10.69 -18.12 13.00
N SER A 79 11.61 -17.19 13.19
CA SER A 79 11.95 -16.68 14.53
C SER A 79 10.81 -15.81 15.07
N LEU A 80 10.70 -15.70 16.40
CA LEU A 80 9.69 -14.85 17.05
C LEU A 80 9.80 -13.37 16.65
N GLU A 81 11.02 -12.90 16.40
CA GLU A 81 11.27 -11.53 15.96
C GLU A 81 10.80 -11.32 14.52
N THR A 82 11.16 -12.26 13.64
CA THR A 82 10.74 -12.23 12.23
C THR A 82 9.22 -12.28 12.11
N ARG A 83 8.56 -13.14 12.89
CA ARG A 83 7.11 -13.26 12.92
C ARG A 83 6.43 -11.94 13.28
N LYS A 84 6.94 -11.21 14.28
CA LYS A 84 6.38 -9.90 14.69
C LYS A 84 6.50 -8.86 13.58
N GLU A 85 7.63 -8.80 12.90
CA GLU A 85 7.81 -7.86 11.79
C GLU A 85 6.94 -8.22 10.58
N ILE A 86 6.77 -9.51 10.30
CA ILE A 86 5.85 -9.97 9.25
C ILE A 86 4.41 -9.61 9.62
N GLU A 87 3.98 -9.87 10.85
CA GLU A 87 2.63 -9.52 11.33
C GLU A 87 2.39 -8.00 11.23
N ARG A 88 3.40 -7.17 11.54
CA ARG A 88 3.31 -5.71 11.33
C ARG A 88 3.04 -5.36 9.87
N HIS A 89 3.84 -5.89 8.94
CA HIS A 89 3.65 -5.61 7.51
C HIS A 89 2.34 -6.17 6.95
N ILE A 90 1.89 -7.34 7.43
CA ILE A 90 0.58 -7.91 7.05
C ILE A 90 -0.54 -6.94 7.42
N ASN A 91 -0.51 -6.38 8.63
CA ASN A 91 -1.51 -5.40 9.06
C ASN A 91 -1.48 -4.13 8.19
N GLU A 92 -0.29 -3.62 7.86
CA GLU A 92 -0.16 -2.47 6.94
C GLU A 92 -0.76 -2.78 5.55
N LEU A 93 -0.54 -3.98 5.02
CA LEU A 93 -1.09 -4.39 3.72
C LEU A 93 -2.61 -4.61 3.77
N LEU A 94 -3.16 -5.04 4.90
CA LEU A 94 -4.60 -5.14 5.14
C LEU A 94 -5.23 -3.74 5.19
N ASP A 95 -4.62 -2.81 5.92
CA ASP A 95 -5.12 -1.43 6.05
C ASP A 95 -5.12 -0.67 4.71
N MET A 96 -4.20 -1.01 3.81
CA MET A 96 -4.12 -0.45 2.45
C MET A 96 -5.02 -1.16 1.43
N ASP A 97 -5.86 -2.13 1.85
CA ASP A 97 -6.67 -2.96 0.95
C ASP A 97 -5.85 -3.67 -0.16
N VAL A 98 -4.55 -3.90 0.08
CA VAL A 98 -3.69 -4.63 -0.86
C VAL A 98 -3.94 -6.12 -0.75
N ILE A 99 -4.11 -6.64 0.47
CA ILE A 99 -4.46 -8.04 0.75
C ILE A 99 -5.76 -8.10 1.56
N ARG A 100 -6.43 -9.26 1.56
CA ARG A 100 -7.63 -9.50 2.38
C ARG A 100 -7.63 -10.89 3.01
N ASN A 101 -8.35 -11.01 4.12
CA ASN A 101 -8.63 -12.29 4.76
C ASN A 101 -9.69 -13.07 3.98
N ILE A 102 -9.53 -14.39 3.92
CA ILE A 102 -10.40 -15.29 3.17
C ILE A 102 -10.85 -16.44 4.05
N GLY A 103 -12.14 -16.77 4.00
CA GLY A 103 -12.69 -17.88 4.75
C GLY A 103 -12.25 -19.23 4.16
N HIS A 104 -12.08 -20.24 5.03
CA HIS A 104 -11.59 -21.58 4.66
C HIS A 104 -12.39 -22.29 3.52
N ASN A 105 -13.63 -21.87 3.27
CA ASN A 105 -14.53 -22.44 2.25
C ASN A 105 -14.95 -21.42 1.15
N GLU A 106 -14.36 -20.23 1.11
CA GLU A 106 -14.68 -19.24 0.09
C GLU A 106 -14.16 -19.71 -1.28
N ILE A 107 -15.06 -19.87 -2.24
CA ILE A 107 -14.70 -20.21 -3.61
C ILE A 107 -14.31 -18.93 -4.31
N LEU A 108 -13.02 -18.78 -4.60
CA LEU A 108 -12.48 -17.63 -5.32
C LEU A 108 -12.43 -17.93 -6.81
N GLU A 109 -13.13 -17.11 -7.59
CA GLU A 109 -12.77 -16.84 -8.97
C GLU A 109 -11.63 -15.80 -8.91
N ILE A 110 -10.41 -16.23 -9.19
CA ILE A 110 -9.16 -15.56 -8.78
C ILE A 110 -9.01 -14.17 -9.42
N THR A 111 -8.93 -13.10 -8.62
CA THR A 111 -8.48 -11.76 -9.08
C THR A 111 -7.87 -10.82 -8.01
N ALA A 112 -7.30 -11.32 -6.91
CA ALA A 112 -6.53 -10.47 -5.97
C ALA A 112 -5.38 -11.23 -5.29
N PRO A 113 -4.32 -10.57 -4.79
CA PRO A 113 -3.34 -11.21 -3.92
C PRO A 113 -4.00 -11.59 -2.58
N ILE A 114 -3.78 -12.83 -2.15
CA ILE A 114 -4.55 -13.49 -1.09
C ILE A 114 -3.62 -13.93 0.04
N LEU A 115 -4.05 -13.72 1.28
CA LEU A 115 -3.50 -14.38 2.46
C LEU A 115 -4.43 -15.55 2.86
N ILE A 116 -3.86 -16.74 3.05
CA ILE A 116 -4.59 -17.92 3.55
C ILE A 116 -4.18 -18.12 5.01
N THR A 117 -5.16 -18.04 5.92
CA THR A 117 -5.00 -18.30 7.36
C THR A 117 -5.67 -19.60 7.78
#